data_AF-A0A0D2N533-F1
#
_entry.id   AF-A0A0D2N533-F1
#
_cell.length_a   1.000
_cell.length_b   1.000
_cell.length_c   1.000
_cell.angle_alpha   90.00
_cell.angle_beta   90.00
_cell.angle_gamma   90.00
#
_symmetry.space_group_name_H-M   'P 1'
#
loop_
_entity.id
_entity.type
_entity.pdbx_description
1 polymer ?
#
loop_
_entity_poly.entity_id
_entity_poly.type
_entity_poly.pdbx_seq_one_letter_code
_entity_poly.pdbx_strand_id
1 'polypeptide(L)'
;MARATSEHRSFEGALKARRKAFAELLEQCASDLAAVEAKGDVTRRQQAAAEADGLAARLAGAEKEAAEINAQEKMFGWPSTSYTHVARLCSTLEPYVQLWSAINAFYDKHATWMNGPFWKINAEEVEADTADAARRLFKLTKMFGGSGGAEPKPIPLATAEEARARVAAFQAHVPLLAVICNPGLRERHWEAIAEVAGFEIRKDEVTNLKRLLDNGIADHLNKLTEIGDAASRQAVERACSP
;
A
#
# COMPACT_ATOMS: atom_id res chain seq x y z
N MET A 1 -47.71 -29.62 -22.09
CA MET A 1 -46.78 -29.32 -23.21
C MET A 1 -46.56 -27.82 -23.40
N ALA A 2 -47.57 -27.02 -23.80
CA ALA A 2 -47.39 -25.59 -24.12
C ALA A 2 -46.79 -24.71 -23.01
N ARG A 3 -47.12 -24.96 -21.73
CA ARG A 3 -46.60 -24.20 -20.59
C ARG A 3 -45.09 -24.43 -20.36
N ALA A 4 -44.63 -25.68 -20.45
CA ALA A 4 -43.22 -26.03 -20.34
C ALA A 4 -42.36 -25.44 -21.48
N THR A 5 -42.91 -25.36 -22.70
CA THR A 5 -42.23 -24.73 -23.85
C THR A 5 -42.20 -23.20 -23.79
N SER A 6 -43.15 -22.60 -23.05
CA SER A 6 -43.20 -21.16 -22.78
C SER A 6 -42.20 -20.77 -21.70
N GLU A 7 -42.16 -21.53 -20.61
CA GLU A 7 -41.21 -21.36 -19.51
C GLU A 7 -39.77 -21.55 -20.01
N HIS A 8 -39.49 -22.59 -20.80
CA HIS A 8 -38.16 -22.81 -21.39
C HIS A 8 -37.68 -21.63 -22.26
N ARG A 9 -38.55 -21.09 -23.13
CA ARG A 9 -38.23 -19.91 -23.95
C ARG A 9 -38.00 -18.64 -23.12
N SER A 10 -38.74 -18.48 -22.03
CA SER A 10 -38.54 -17.35 -21.10
C SER A 10 -37.18 -17.42 -20.40
N PHE A 11 -36.79 -18.61 -19.91
CA PHE A 11 -35.47 -18.79 -19.29
C PHE A 11 -34.33 -18.61 -20.27
N GLU A 12 -34.50 -19.10 -21.51
CA GLU A 12 -33.53 -18.90 -22.59
C GLU A 12 -33.32 -17.41 -22.91
N GLY A 13 -34.41 -16.65 -22.99
CA GLY A 13 -34.38 -15.20 -23.18
C GLY A 13 -33.69 -14.47 -22.03
N ALA A 14 -33.97 -14.87 -20.79
CA ALA A 14 -33.32 -14.30 -19.60
C ALA A 14 -31.80 -14.56 -19.60
N LEU A 15 -31.36 -15.77 -19.95
CA LEU A 15 -29.93 -16.11 -20.03
C LEU A 15 -29.21 -15.30 -21.12
N LYS A 16 -29.86 -15.10 -22.28
CA LYS A 16 -29.34 -14.23 -23.35
C LYS A 16 -29.21 -12.78 -22.90
N ALA A 17 -30.22 -12.24 -22.21
CA ALA A 17 -30.18 -10.90 -21.65
C ALA A 17 -29.07 -10.75 -20.59
N ARG A 18 -28.92 -11.74 -19.70
CA ARG A 18 -27.87 -11.78 -18.67
C ARG A 18 -26.47 -11.76 -19.29
N ARG A 19 -26.22 -12.56 -20.33
CA ARG A 19 -24.95 -12.57 -21.08
C ARG A 19 -24.65 -11.22 -21.73
N LYS A 20 -25.67 -10.57 -22.31
CA LYS A 20 -25.50 -9.24 -22.91
C LYS A 20 -25.11 -8.19 -21.86
N ALA A 21 -25.86 -8.13 -20.75
CA ALA A 21 -25.55 -7.22 -19.64
C ALA A 21 -24.16 -7.49 -19.04
N PHE A 22 -23.76 -8.77 -18.96
CA PHE A 22 -22.43 -9.14 -18.50
C PHE A 22 -21.33 -8.66 -19.45
N ALA A 23 -21.53 -8.74 -20.77
CA ALA A 23 -20.57 -8.20 -21.74
C ALA A 23 -20.42 -6.67 -21.60
N GLU A 24 -21.53 -5.94 -21.46
CA GLU A 24 -21.52 -4.49 -21.23
C GLU A 24 -20.78 -4.12 -19.93
N LEU A 25 -20.97 -4.90 -18.85
CA LEU A 25 -20.22 -4.73 -17.60
C LEU A 25 -18.71 -4.90 -17.80
N LEU A 26 -18.28 -5.91 -18.58
CA LEU A 26 -16.86 -6.14 -18.85
C LEU A 26 -16.23 -5.04 -19.70
N GLU A 27 -16.96 -4.49 -20.66
CA GLU A 27 -16.52 -3.33 -21.44
C GLU A 27 -16.32 -2.11 -20.52
N GLN A 28 -17.24 -1.86 -19.59
CA GLN A 28 -17.09 -0.80 -18.60
C GLN A 28 -15.88 -1.05 -17.70
N CYS A 29 -15.68 -2.28 -17.19
CA CYS A 29 -14.52 -2.62 -16.39
C CYS A 29 -13.19 -2.43 -17.16
N ALA A 30 -13.17 -2.71 -18.47
CA ALA A 30 -12.00 -2.47 -19.31
C ALA A 30 -11.71 -0.96 -19.49
N SER A 31 -12.76 -0.15 -19.66
CA SER A 31 -12.63 1.32 -19.69
C SER A 31 -12.10 1.87 -18.37
N ASP A 32 -12.65 1.39 -17.25
CA ASP A 32 -12.23 1.81 -15.91
C ASP A 32 -10.78 1.38 -15.62
N LEU A 33 -10.38 0.19 -16.09
CA LEU A 33 -8.99 -0.26 -15.99
C LEU A 33 -8.06 0.72 -16.71
N ALA A 34 -8.36 1.08 -17.96
CA ALA A 34 -7.56 2.06 -18.70
C ALA A 34 -7.45 3.41 -17.96
N ALA A 35 -8.53 3.84 -17.30
CA ALA A 35 -8.52 5.04 -16.46
C ALA A 35 -7.61 4.89 -15.22
N VAL A 36 -7.54 3.71 -14.62
CA VAL A 36 -6.59 3.39 -13.52
C VAL A 36 -5.14 3.34 -14.03
N GLU A 37 -4.89 2.75 -15.20
CA GLU A 37 -3.55 2.68 -15.80
C GLU A 37 -2.97 4.07 -16.10
N ALA A 38 -3.83 5.04 -16.42
CA ALA A 38 -3.46 6.42 -16.73
C ALA A 38 -3.19 7.29 -15.48
N LYS A 39 -3.39 6.77 -14.26
CA LYS A 39 -3.15 7.55 -13.04
C LYS A 39 -1.65 7.62 -12.72
N GLY A 40 -1.15 8.83 -12.50
CA GLY A 40 0.25 9.08 -12.13
C GLY A 40 0.46 10.00 -10.93
N ASP A 41 -0.60 10.59 -10.38
CA ASP A 41 -0.48 11.64 -9.36
C ASP A 41 -0.56 11.07 -7.93
N VAL A 42 0.59 11.03 -7.23
CA VAL A 42 0.67 10.54 -5.84
C VAL A 42 -0.11 11.40 -4.85
N THR A 43 -0.43 12.65 -5.18
CA THR A 43 -1.26 13.50 -4.30
C THR A 43 -2.69 13.01 -4.25
N ARG A 44 -3.18 12.37 -5.32
CA ARG A 44 -4.51 11.74 -5.43
C ARG A 44 -4.50 10.25 -5.07
N ARG A 45 -3.47 9.76 -4.38
CA ARG A 45 -3.30 8.35 -4.00
C ARG A 45 -4.53 7.71 -3.34
N GLN A 46 -5.26 8.44 -2.48
CA GLN A 46 -6.45 7.90 -1.80
C GLN A 46 -7.58 7.61 -2.79
N GLN A 47 -7.83 8.55 -3.70
CA GLN A 47 -8.81 8.37 -4.78
C GLN A 47 -8.36 7.25 -5.71
N ALA A 48 -7.10 7.23 -6.12
CA ALA A 48 -6.56 6.22 -7.03
C ALA A 48 -6.63 4.80 -6.42
N ALA A 49 -6.31 4.65 -5.13
CA ALA A 49 -6.46 3.40 -4.40
C ALA A 49 -7.94 2.95 -4.34
N ALA A 50 -8.85 3.85 -3.96
CA ALA A 50 -10.27 3.55 -3.88
C ALA A 50 -10.87 3.12 -5.23
N GLU A 51 -10.47 3.77 -6.34
CA GLU A 51 -10.91 3.40 -7.68
C GLU A 51 -10.35 2.04 -8.13
N ALA A 52 -9.07 1.76 -7.85
CA ALA A 52 -8.44 0.48 -8.16
C ALA A 52 -9.08 -0.67 -7.35
N ASP A 53 -9.28 -0.48 -6.04
CA ASP A 53 -9.92 -1.46 -5.16
C ASP A 53 -11.39 -1.69 -5.53
N GLY A 54 -12.12 -0.62 -5.87
CA GLY A 54 -13.50 -0.70 -6.33
C GLY A 54 -13.62 -1.49 -7.64
N LEU A 55 -12.70 -1.28 -8.58
CA LEU A 55 -12.66 -2.06 -9.82
C LEU A 55 -12.29 -3.52 -9.56
N ALA A 56 -11.34 -3.80 -8.67
CA ALA A 56 -10.95 -5.15 -8.29
C ALA A 56 -12.13 -5.92 -7.68
N ALA A 57 -12.90 -5.28 -6.80
CA ALA A 57 -14.10 -5.86 -6.21
C ALA A 57 -15.17 -6.17 -7.27
N ARG A 58 -15.38 -5.28 -8.25
CA ARG A 58 -16.29 -5.51 -9.38
C ARG A 58 -15.84 -6.67 -10.25
N LEU A 59 -14.55 -6.78 -10.55
CA LEU A 59 -14.00 -7.88 -11.34
C LEU A 59 -14.07 -9.22 -10.60
N ALA A 60 -13.84 -9.25 -9.29
CA ALA A 60 -14.07 -10.43 -8.46
C ALA A 60 -15.55 -10.87 -8.44
N GLY A 61 -16.47 -9.90 -8.46
CA GLY A 61 -17.89 -10.16 -8.69
C GLY A 61 -18.16 -10.75 -10.08
N ALA A 62 -17.50 -10.22 -11.11
CA ALA A 62 -17.63 -10.71 -12.48
C ALA A 62 -17.10 -12.13 -12.66
N GLU A 63 -16.06 -12.55 -11.95
CA GLU A 63 -15.59 -13.95 -11.96
C GLU A 63 -16.63 -14.92 -11.41
N LYS A 64 -17.33 -14.53 -10.34
CA LYS A 64 -18.43 -15.33 -9.77
C LYS A 64 -19.61 -15.40 -10.75
N GLU A 65 -19.99 -14.26 -11.32
CA GLU A 65 -21.06 -14.16 -12.32
C GLU A 65 -20.78 -15.03 -13.56
N ALA A 66 -19.53 -15.01 -14.05
CA ALA A 66 -19.09 -15.86 -15.15
C ALA A 66 -19.26 -17.36 -14.84
N ALA A 67 -18.93 -17.78 -13.61
CA ALA A 67 -19.11 -19.16 -13.17
C ALA A 67 -20.60 -19.55 -13.08
N GLU A 68 -21.45 -18.64 -12.62
CA GLU A 68 -22.91 -18.85 -12.56
C GLU A 68 -23.53 -18.97 -13.96
N ILE A 69 -23.14 -18.09 -14.89
CA ILE A 69 -23.60 -18.17 -16.28
C ILE A 69 -23.19 -19.50 -16.90
N ASN A 70 -21.93 -19.93 -16.70
CA ASN A 70 -21.46 -21.23 -17.22
C ASN A 70 -22.21 -22.42 -16.60
N ALA A 71 -22.56 -22.35 -15.32
CA ALA A 71 -23.37 -23.36 -14.66
C ALA A 71 -24.79 -23.43 -15.27
N GLN A 72 -25.40 -22.28 -15.55
CA GLN A 72 -26.70 -22.19 -16.20
C GLN A 72 -26.65 -22.69 -17.65
N GLU A 73 -25.64 -22.29 -18.44
CA GLU A 73 -25.43 -22.79 -19.81
C GLU A 73 -25.37 -24.33 -19.83
N LYS A 74 -24.63 -24.93 -18.89
CA LYS A 74 -24.56 -26.39 -18.76
C LYS A 74 -25.92 -27.04 -18.46
N MET A 75 -26.76 -26.42 -17.63
CA MET A 75 -28.12 -26.92 -17.35
C MET A 75 -29.02 -26.90 -18.60
N PHE A 76 -28.81 -25.96 -19.51
CA PHE A 76 -29.51 -25.87 -20.80
C PHE A 76 -28.86 -26.72 -21.91
N GLY A 77 -27.78 -27.45 -21.61
CA GLY A 77 -27.02 -28.21 -22.61
C GLY A 77 -26.27 -27.33 -23.61
N TRP A 78 -26.04 -26.06 -23.26
CA TRP A 78 -25.29 -25.12 -24.08
C TRP A 78 -23.79 -25.31 -23.91
N PRO A 79 -22.98 -24.99 -24.94
CA PRO A 79 -21.54 -24.94 -24.77
C PRO A 79 -21.18 -23.83 -23.77
N SER A 80 -20.29 -24.14 -22.82
CA SER A 80 -19.82 -23.17 -21.84
C SER A 80 -19.05 -22.04 -22.52
N THR A 81 -19.36 -20.81 -22.15
CA THR A 81 -18.64 -19.62 -22.60
C THR A 81 -17.28 -19.53 -21.91
N SER A 82 -16.23 -19.21 -22.68
CA SER A 82 -14.89 -18.97 -22.14
C SER A 82 -14.75 -17.51 -21.70
N TYR A 83 -14.67 -17.28 -20.39
CA TYR A 83 -14.53 -15.94 -19.80
C TYR A 83 -13.07 -15.59 -19.48
N THR A 84 -12.12 -15.98 -20.35
CA THR A 84 -10.69 -15.64 -20.22
C THR A 84 -10.43 -14.14 -20.16
N HIS A 85 -11.33 -13.35 -20.73
CA HIS A 85 -11.28 -11.89 -20.66
C HIS A 85 -11.34 -11.35 -19.22
N VAL A 86 -12.14 -11.96 -18.34
CA VAL A 86 -12.27 -11.54 -16.94
C VAL A 86 -10.96 -11.77 -16.20
N ALA A 87 -10.41 -12.98 -16.30
CA ALA A 87 -9.14 -13.33 -15.67
C ALA A 87 -7.98 -12.43 -16.15
N ARG A 88 -8.01 -12.03 -17.43
CA ARG A 88 -7.04 -11.09 -18.00
C ARG A 88 -7.19 -9.69 -17.41
N LEU A 89 -8.42 -9.18 -17.25
CA LEU A 89 -8.66 -7.88 -16.59
C LEU A 89 -8.18 -7.90 -15.14
N CYS A 90 -8.50 -8.95 -14.37
CA CYS A 90 -8.01 -9.13 -13.00
C CYS A 90 -6.49 -9.10 -12.95
N SER A 91 -5.85 -9.91 -13.79
CA SER A 91 -4.39 -10.04 -13.84
C SER A 91 -3.70 -8.74 -14.28
N THR A 92 -4.34 -7.95 -15.14
CA THR A 92 -3.83 -6.65 -15.58
C THR A 92 -3.98 -5.59 -14.49
N LEU A 93 -5.08 -5.62 -13.73
CA LEU A 93 -5.36 -4.66 -12.67
C LEU A 93 -4.52 -4.86 -11.41
N GLU A 94 -4.26 -6.12 -11.04
CA GLU A 94 -3.52 -6.52 -9.83
C GLU A 94 -2.29 -5.65 -9.51
N PRO A 95 -1.34 -5.41 -10.44
CA PRO A 95 -0.16 -4.60 -10.15
C PRO A 95 -0.49 -3.13 -9.80
N TYR A 96 -1.60 -2.57 -10.30
CA TYR A 96 -2.02 -1.20 -9.99
C TYR A 96 -2.67 -1.10 -8.61
N VAL A 97 -3.45 -2.11 -8.22
CA VAL A 97 -3.98 -2.22 -6.85
C VAL A 97 -2.82 -2.30 -5.85
N GLN A 98 -1.82 -3.12 -6.15
CA GLN A 98 -0.62 -3.23 -5.33
C GLN A 98 0.17 -1.91 -5.25
N LEU A 99 0.26 -1.16 -6.36
CA LEU A 99 0.91 0.15 -6.39
C LEU A 99 0.20 1.16 -5.50
N TRP A 100 -1.09 1.40 -5.74
CA TRP A 100 -1.82 2.43 -5.03
C TRP A 100 -2.03 2.09 -3.55
N SER A 101 -2.21 0.82 -3.20
CA SER A 101 -2.25 0.39 -1.80
C SER A 101 -0.90 0.59 -1.10
N ALA A 102 0.24 0.29 -1.76
CA ALA A 102 1.57 0.52 -1.18
C ALA A 102 1.81 2.01 -0.91
N ILE A 103 1.52 2.85 -1.92
CA ILE A 103 1.70 4.30 -1.82
C ILE A 103 0.79 4.86 -0.73
N ASN A 104 -0.51 4.53 -0.75
CA ASN A 104 -1.46 5.07 0.21
C ASN A 104 -1.09 4.68 1.65
N ALA A 105 -0.81 3.40 1.90
CA ALA A 105 -0.45 2.91 3.22
C ALA A 105 0.81 3.59 3.77
N PHE A 106 1.86 3.73 2.95
CA PHE A 106 3.09 4.42 3.37
C PHE A 106 2.82 5.90 3.68
N TYR A 107 2.10 6.63 2.82
CA TYR A 107 1.87 8.06 3.04
C TYR A 107 1.01 8.35 4.28
N ASP A 108 0.00 7.52 4.55
CA ASP A 108 -0.87 7.67 5.73
C ASP A 108 -0.07 7.42 7.02
N LYS A 109 0.76 6.38 7.05
CA LYS A 109 1.69 6.12 8.16
C LYS A 109 2.75 7.21 8.29
N HIS A 110 3.36 7.63 7.19
CA HIS A 110 4.35 8.72 7.15
C HIS A 110 3.79 10.02 7.72
N ALA A 111 2.56 10.39 7.40
CA ALA A 111 1.91 11.56 7.97
C ALA A 111 1.80 11.45 9.50
N THR A 112 1.53 10.25 10.01
CA THR A 112 1.44 9.97 11.46
C THR A 112 2.82 10.02 12.11
N TRP A 113 3.84 9.41 11.52
CA TRP A 113 5.20 9.44 12.06
C TRP A 113 5.82 10.84 12.07
N MET A 114 5.53 11.65 11.06
CA MET A 114 6.08 13.02 10.97
C MET A 114 5.40 13.99 11.92
N ASN A 115 4.08 13.88 12.11
CA ASN A 115 3.29 14.90 12.81
C ASN A 115 2.76 14.46 14.18
N GLY A 116 2.72 13.15 14.46
CA GLY A 116 2.29 12.60 15.73
C GLY A 116 3.36 12.70 16.82
N PRO A 117 2.97 12.52 18.10
CA PRO A 117 3.91 12.57 19.23
C PRO A 117 5.01 11.52 19.07
N PHE A 118 6.28 11.96 19.06
CA PHE A 118 7.39 11.05 18.73
C PHE A 118 7.50 9.88 19.72
N TRP A 119 7.16 10.11 20.99
CA TRP A 119 7.27 9.09 22.04
C TRP A 119 6.24 7.95 21.92
N LYS A 120 5.21 8.11 21.08
CA LYS A 120 4.25 7.05 20.73
C LYS A 120 4.69 6.24 19.51
N ILE A 121 5.77 6.64 18.84
CA ILE A 121 6.27 5.95 17.65
C ILE A 121 7.09 4.74 18.09
N ASN A 122 6.78 3.58 17.52
CA ASN A 122 7.59 2.38 17.64
C ASN A 122 8.60 2.33 16.49
N ALA A 123 9.89 2.56 16.77
CA ALA A 123 10.93 2.61 15.75
C ALA A 123 11.11 1.30 14.97
N GLU A 124 10.94 0.14 15.62
CA GLU A 124 11.04 -1.17 14.96
C GLU A 124 9.90 -1.36 13.96
N GLU A 125 8.70 -0.92 14.31
CA GLU A 125 7.54 -0.97 13.40
C GLU A 125 7.77 -0.04 12.20
N VAL A 126 8.27 1.18 12.43
CA VAL A 126 8.61 2.11 11.34
C VAL A 126 9.67 1.51 10.40
N GLU A 127 10.71 0.90 10.94
CA GLU A 127 11.74 0.25 10.14
C GLU A 127 11.15 -0.89 9.29
N ALA A 128 10.35 -1.76 9.89
CA ALA A 128 9.70 -2.87 9.20
C ALA A 128 8.75 -2.38 8.09
N ASP A 129 7.92 -1.39 8.38
CA ASP A 129 6.96 -0.82 7.42
C ASP A 129 7.66 -0.13 6.24
N THR A 130 8.70 0.64 6.51
CA THR A 130 9.46 1.34 5.46
C THR A 130 10.24 0.36 4.60
N ALA A 131 10.81 -0.69 5.19
CA ALA A 131 11.49 -1.77 4.45
C ALA A 131 10.50 -2.56 3.56
N ASP A 132 9.31 -2.87 4.05
CA ASP A 132 8.28 -3.52 3.24
C ASP A 132 7.83 -2.63 2.07
N ALA A 133 7.54 -1.36 2.34
CA ALA A 133 7.17 -0.39 1.31
C ALA A 133 8.25 -0.28 0.23
N ALA A 134 9.52 -0.14 0.62
CA ALA A 134 10.65 -0.08 -0.31
C ALA A 134 10.75 -1.34 -1.18
N ARG A 135 10.60 -2.52 -0.58
CA ARG A 135 10.64 -3.81 -1.28
C ARG A 135 9.48 -3.95 -2.27
N ARG A 136 8.26 -3.62 -1.86
CA ARG A 136 7.06 -3.68 -2.72
C ARG A 136 7.20 -2.73 -3.90
N LEU A 137 7.54 -1.47 -3.65
CA LEU A 137 7.72 -0.46 -4.71
C LEU A 137 8.86 -0.83 -5.66
N PHE A 138 9.97 -1.39 -5.17
CA PHE A 138 11.05 -1.86 -6.04
C PHE A 138 10.59 -2.96 -7.01
N LYS A 139 9.82 -3.95 -6.53
CA LYS A 139 9.25 -5.00 -7.38
C LYS A 139 8.32 -4.41 -8.44
N LEU A 140 7.48 -3.45 -8.06
CA LEU A 140 6.57 -2.76 -8.97
C LEU A 140 7.33 -1.94 -10.02
N THR A 141 8.37 -1.21 -9.63
CA THR A 141 9.27 -0.49 -10.57
C THR A 141 9.86 -1.45 -11.61
N LYS A 142 10.32 -2.64 -11.21
CA LYS A 142 10.85 -3.63 -12.16
C LYS A 142 9.77 -4.13 -13.12
N MET A 143 8.60 -4.46 -12.59
CA MET A 143 7.47 -4.94 -13.40
C MET A 143 7.00 -3.88 -14.41
N PHE A 144 6.74 -2.66 -13.97
CA PHE A 144 6.33 -1.56 -14.86
C PHE A 144 7.46 -1.10 -15.80
N GLY A 145 8.72 -1.36 -15.45
CA GLY A 145 9.87 -1.15 -16.32
C GLY A 145 10.05 -2.19 -17.43
N GLY A 146 9.14 -3.17 -17.56
CA GLY A 146 9.20 -4.22 -18.59
C GLY A 146 10.07 -5.43 -18.22
N SER A 147 10.38 -5.61 -16.93
CA SER A 147 11.03 -6.85 -16.47
C SER A 147 10.17 -8.07 -16.83
N GLY A 148 10.79 -9.12 -17.36
CA GLY A 148 10.08 -10.32 -17.80
C GLY A 148 9.52 -10.26 -19.22
N GLY A 149 9.93 -9.27 -20.03
CA GLY A 149 9.55 -9.17 -21.45
C GLY A 149 8.21 -8.48 -21.69
N ALA A 150 7.60 -7.88 -20.66
CA ALA A 150 6.41 -7.07 -20.79
C ALA A 150 6.74 -5.68 -21.35
N GLU A 151 5.77 -5.02 -21.97
CA GLU A 151 5.91 -3.63 -22.40
C GLU A 151 6.08 -2.70 -21.18
N PRO A 152 7.07 -1.79 -21.21
CA PRO A 152 7.20 -0.78 -20.17
C PRO A 152 5.95 0.10 -20.09
N LYS A 153 5.54 0.43 -18.87
CA LYS A 153 4.40 1.30 -18.56
C LYS A 153 4.91 2.58 -17.89
N PRO A 154 5.17 3.66 -18.64
CA PRO A 154 5.90 4.83 -18.15
C PRO A 154 5.21 5.57 -16.99
N ILE A 155 3.88 5.71 -17.03
CA ILE A 155 3.11 6.42 -16.01
C ILE A 155 3.22 5.72 -14.65
N PRO A 156 2.77 4.44 -14.48
CA PRO A 156 2.89 3.77 -13.19
C PRO A 156 4.33 3.52 -12.77
N LEU A 157 5.28 3.42 -13.72
CA LEU A 157 6.71 3.36 -13.42
C LEU A 157 7.18 4.63 -12.71
N ALA A 158 6.91 5.81 -13.29
CA ALA A 158 7.30 7.09 -12.70
C ALA A 158 6.68 7.28 -11.31
N THR A 159 5.41 6.92 -11.14
CA THR A 159 4.71 6.95 -9.84
C THR A 159 5.39 6.04 -8.81
N ALA A 160 5.77 4.82 -9.20
CA ALA A 160 6.46 3.89 -8.31
C ALA A 160 7.86 4.40 -7.92
N GLU A 161 8.59 5.02 -8.85
CA GLU A 161 9.91 5.60 -8.61
C GLU A 161 9.83 6.82 -7.67
N GLU A 162 8.85 7.71 -7.88
CA GLU A 162 8.60 8.86 -7.00
C GLU A 162 8.31 8.40 -5.56
N ALA A 163 7.37 7.45 -5.41
CA ALA A 163 7.03 6.89 -4.11
C ALA A 163 8.24 6.20 -3.44
N ARG A 164 9.05 5.48 -4.22
CA ARG A 164 10.26 4.82 -3.72
C ARG A 164 11.30 5.82 -3.27
N ALA A 165 11.51 6.91 -4.00
CA ALA A 165 12.40 7.99 -3.59
C ALA A 165 11.92 8.63 -2.28
N ARG A 166 10.61 8.80 -2.11
CA ARG A 166 10.01 9.29 -0.88
C ARG A 166 10.24 8.35 0.31
N VAL A 167 10.06 7.04 0.12
CA VAL A 167 10.37 6.03 1.14
C VAL A 167 11.85 6.07 1.51
N ALA A 168 12.75 6.09 0.53
CA ALA A 168 14.19 6.13 0.76
C ALA A 168 14.64 7.39 1.52
N ALA A 169 14.06 8.55 1.18
CA ALA A 169 14.31 9.80 1.91
C ALA A 169 13.89 9.70 3.38
N PHE A 170 12.73 9.08 3.66
CA PHE A 170 12.28 8.88 5.03
C PHE A 170 13.10 7.83 5.79
N GLN A 171 13.57 6.77 5.11
CA GLN A 171 14.44 5.75 5.71
C GLN A 171 15.74 6.34 6.28
N ALA A 172 16.24 7.45 5.73
CA ALA A 172 17.39 8.17 6.30
C ALA A 172 17.14 8.69 7.73
N HIS A 173 15.88 8.84 8.16
CA HIS A 173 15.50 9.30 9.49
C HIS A 173 15.16 8.15 10.45
N VAL A 174 15.07 6.90 9.98
CA VAL A 174 14.74 5.74 10.82
C VAL A 174 15.78 5.50 11.93
N PRO A 175 17.11 5.62 11.69
CA PRO A 175 18.09 5.49 12.77
C PRO A 175 17.90 6.53 13.88
N LEU A 176 17.50 7.75 13.53
CA LEU A 176 17.18 8.79 14.52
C LEU A 176 16.00 8.35 15.39
N LEU A 177 14.93 7.82 14.79
CA LEU A 177 13.78 7.28 15.51
C LEU A 177 14.20 6.15 16.47
N ALA A 178 15.07 5.24 16.04
CA ALA A 178 15.59 4.16 16.89
C ALA A 178 16.28 4.69 18.15
N VAL A 179 16.96 5.83 18.06
CA VAL A 179 17.58 6.50 19.22
C VAL A 179 16.52 7.19 20.08
N ILE A 180 15.74 8.12 19.55
CA ILE A 180 14.85 8.97 20.36
C ILE A 180 13.64 8.21 20.91
N CYS A 181 13.23 7.11 20.27
CA CYS A 181 12.16 6.24 20.76
C CYS A 181 12.69 5.11 21.65
N ASN A 182 13.98 5.09 21.98
CA ASN A 182 14.58 4.04 22.81
C ASN A 182 13.99 4.07 24.25
N PRO A 183 13.34 2.99 24.71
CA PRO A 183 12.73 2.91 26.03
C PRO A 183 13.76 2.94 27.19
N GLY A 184 15.02 2.64 26.91
CA GLY A 184 16.13 2.73 27.88
C GLY A 184 16.56 4.15 28.22
N LEU A 185 16.10 5.16 27.47
CA LEU A 185 16.43 6.56 27.74
C LEU A 185 15.80 7.04 29.05
N ARG A 186 16.64 7.69 29.88
CA ARG A 186 16.29 8.28 31.18
C ARG A 186 16.67 9.75 31.18
N GLU A 187 16.27 10.48 32.21
CA GLU A 187 16.51 11.92 32.37
C GLU A 187 17.94 12.34 32.01
N ARG A 188 18.97 11.71 32.61
CA ARG A 188 20.39 11.96 32.26
C ARG A 188 20.74 11.81 30.76
N HIS A 189 20.08 10.90 30.05
CA HIS A 189 20.31 10.69 28.62
C HIS A 189 19.59 11.78 27.81
N TRP A 190 18.40 12.20 28.25
CA TRP A 190 17.68 13.32 27.64
C TRP A 190 18.41 14.65 27.83
N GLU A 191 19.04 14.87 28.98
CA GLU A 191 19.93 16.01 29.22
C GLU A 191 21.12 16.01 28.25
N ALA A 192 21.81 14.87 28.10
CA ALA A 192 22.92 14.73 27.16
C ALA A 192 22.48 14.92 25.70
N ILE A 193 21.30 14.39 25.32
CA ILE A 193 20.71 14.61 24.00
C ILE A 193 20.41 16.09 23.78
N ALA A 194 19.86 16.78 24.79
CA ALA A 194 19.55 18.20 24.70
C ALA A 194 20.81 19.08 24.57
N GLU A 195 21.88 18.74 25.29
CA GLU A 195 23.19 19.40 25.16
C GLU A 195 23.77 19.25 23.75
N VAL A 196 23.69 18.04 23.19
CA VAL A 196 24.16 17.76 21.83
C VAL A 196 23.30 18.41 20.75
N ALA A 197 21.98 18.36 20.91
CA ALA A 197 21.02 18.88 19.93
C ALA A 197 20.84 20.41 20.02
N GLY A 198 21.22 21.03 21.13
CA GLY A 198 21.06 22.47 21.37
C GLY A 198 19.63 22.90 21.73
N PHE A 199 18.73 21.95 21.97
CA PHE A 199 17.35 22.22 22.41
C PHE A 199 16.80 21.04 23.22
N GLU A 200 15.81 21.32 24.06
CA GLU A 200 15.20 20.30 24.92
C GLU A 200 14.17 19.45 24.15
N ILE A 201 14.24 18.13 24.32
CA ILE A 201 13.27 17.18 23.77
C ILE A 201 12.41 16.66 24.91
N ARG A 202 11.11 16.96 24.87
CA ARG A 202 10.14 16.56 25.89
C ARG A 202 9.17 15.52 25.36
N LYS A 203 8.88 14.51 26.18
CA LYS A 203 7.82 13.52 25.90
C LYS A 203 6.45 14.15 26.17
N ASP A 204 5.98 14.94 25.22
CA ASP A 204 4.67 15.60 25.25
C ASP A 204 3.85 15.29 23.98
N GLU A 205 2.63 15.80 23.91
CA GLU A 205 1.72 15.55 22.78
C GLU A 205 2.01 16.44 21.54
N VAL A 206 2.98 17.37 21.63
CA VAL A 206 3.24 18.38 20.59
C VAL A 206 4.60 18.22 19.90
N THR A 207 5.52 17.49 20.52
CA THR A 207 6.84 17.20 19.96
C THR A 207 6.72 16.03 19.00
N ASN A 208 6.99 16.29 17.72
CA ASN A 208 6.92 15.32 16.64
C ASN A 208 8.22 15.28 15.84
N LEU A 209 8.41 14.23 15.04
CA LEU A 209 9.64 14.04 14.26
C LEU A 209 9.91 15.22 13.33
N LYS A 210 8.87 15.80 12.70
CA LYS A 210 9.02 16.98 11.85
C LYS A 210 9.69 18.13 12.60
N ARG A 211 9.20 18.49 13.78
CA ARG A 211 9.79 19.55 14.60
C ARG A 211 11.23 19.23 14.96
N LEU A 212 11.55 17.99 15.30
CA LEU A 212 12.92 17.60 15.65
C LEU A 212 13.86 17.77 14.44
N LEU A 213 13.42 17.35 13.25
CA LEU A 213 14.17 17.52 12.00
C LEU A 213 14.33 18.99 11.61
N ASP A 214 13.28 19.81 11.75
CA ASP A 214 13.32 21.25 11.48
C ASP A 214 14.32 22.00 12.39
N ASN A 215 14.63 21.44 13.58
CA ASN A 215 15.64 21.96 14.50
C ASN A 215 17.04 21.32 14.29
N GLY A 216 17.25 20.57 13.21
CA GLY A 216 18.59 20.07 12.84
C GLY A 216 19.08 18.86 13.64
N ILE A 217 18.20 18.15 14.36
CA ILE A 217 18.62 16.99 15.18
C ILE A 217 19.36 15.91 14.38
N ALA A 218 19.06 15.78 13.08
CA ALA A 218 19.63 14.76 12.21
C ALA A 218 21.14 14.97 11.98
N ASP A 219 21.63 16.21 12.07
CA ASP A 219 23.06 16.53 11.92
C ASP A 219 23.89 15.98 13.09
N HIS A 220 23.23 15.63 14.19
CA HIS A 220 23.84 15.10 15.39
C HIS A 220 23.65 13.58 15.56
N LEU A 221 23.09 12.89 14.56
CA LEU A 221 22.71 11.48 14.63
C LEU A 221 23.81 10.56 15.18
N ASN A 222 25.06 10.72 14.76
CA ASN A 222 26.17 9.88 15.23
C ASN A 222 26.36 9.98 16.76
N LYS A 223 26.37 11.21 17.30
CA LYS A 223 26.50 11.45 18.74
C LYS A 223 25.28 10.95 19.51
N LEU A 224 24.08 11.16 18.95
CA LEU A 224 22.83 10.67 19.55
C LEU A 224 22.81 9.14 19.61
N THR A 225 23.32 8.46 18.58
CA THR A 225 23.43 7.00 18.54
C THR A 225 24.33 6.47 19.66
N GLU A 226 25.48 7.09 19.92
CA GLU A 226 26.35 6.72 21.05
C GLU A 226 25.62 6.80 22.41
N ILE A 227 24.81 7.85 22.61
CA ILE A 227 23.99 8.02 23.82
C ILE A 227 22.91 6.94 23.89
N GLY A 228 22.22 6.68 22.78
CA GLY A 228 21.20 5.63 22.68
C GLY A 228 21.76 4.23 23.00
N ASP A 229 22.92 3.89 22.45
CA ASP A 229 23.57 2.61 22.71
C ASP A 229 24.01 2.46 24.16
N ALA A 230 24.52 3.54 24.77
CA ALA A 230 24.84 3.56 26.19
C ALA A 230 23.58 3.35 27.06
N ALA A 231 22.46 3.96 26.68
CA ALA A 231 21.18 3.79 27.36
C ALA A 231 20.67 2.34 27.27
N SER A 232 20.76 1.72 26.09
CA SER A 232 20.39 0.31 25.87
C SER A 232 21.21 -0.64 26.74
N ARG A 233 22.55 -0.47 26.76
CA ARG A 233 23.43 -1.31 27.61
C ARG A 233 23.07 -1.21 29.09
N GLN A 234 22.90 0.01 29.60
CA GLN A 234 22.54 0.25 31.00
C GLN A 234 21.15 -0.27 31.38
N ALA A 235 20.22 -0.36 30.42
CA ALA A 235 18.89 -0.93 30.66
C ALA A 235 18.97 -2.47 30.81
N VAL A 236 19.75 -3.13 29.96
CA VAL A 236 19.98 -4.59 30.01
C VAL A 236 20.70 -4.99 31.29
N GLU A 237 21.79 -4.31 31.64
CA GLU A 237 22.58 -4.60 32.86
C GLU A 237 21.72 -4.52 34.13
N ARG A 238 20.77 -3.57 34.18
CA ARG A 238 19.83 -3.45 35.29
C ARG A 238 18.75 -4.53 35.29
N ALA A 239 18.27 -4.95 34.13
CA ALA A 239 17.30 -6.04 34.04
C ALA A 239 17.91 -7.40 34.43
N CYS A 240 19.23 -7.56 34.27
CA CYS A 240 19.98 -8.75 34.68
C CYS A 240 20.57 -8.65 36.11
N SER A 241 20.37 -7.53 36.81
CA SER A 241 20.80 -7.38 38.20
C SER A 241 19.76 -8.02 39.14
N PRO A 242 20.15 -8.96 40.02
CA PRO A 242 19.24 -9.74 40.88
C PRO A 242 18.53 -8.91 41.96
#